data_AF-A0A419V986-F1
#
_entry.id   AF-A0A419V986-F1
#
_cell.length_a   1.000
_cell.length_b   1.000
_cell.length_c   1.000
_cell.angle_alpha   90.00
_cell.angle_beta   90.00
_cell.angle_gamma   90.00
#
_symmetry.space_group_name_H-M   'P 1'
#
loop_
_entity.id
_entity.type
_entity.pdbx_description
1 polymer ?
#
loop_
_entity_poly.entity_id
_entity_poly.type
_entity_poly.pdbx_seq_one_letter_code
_entity_poly.pdbx_strand_id
1 'polypeptide(L)'
;MSRYFVMIYAAVFLGLAGCSFEAEPPADWSQSDRESVIEAAAAQIGNTEYEFGAGRTEAEREEGIFDCSSFVHWAFEQEGMKLGSMRGVTTDTLKHKGERISPEEMQTGDLVFFDTYKKDGHVGIYIGNGEYIGAQESTGAAVESLEEGYWSSVFNEHVRRI
;
A
#
# COMPACT_ATOMS: atom_id res chain seq x y z
N MET A 1 2.95 -69.74 24.37
CA MET A 1 2.86 -68.31 24.75
C MET A 1 3.56 -67.50 23.67
N SER A 2 3.02 -66.35 23.25
CA SER A 2 3.33 -65.61 22.00
C SER A 2 3.08 -66.42 20.71
N ARG A 3 2.32 -66.02 19.68
CA ARG A 3 1.81 -64.72 19.15
C ARG A 3 2.88 -63.84 18.47
N TYR A 4 2.68 -63.32 17.24
CA TYR A 4 1.54 -63.46 16.32
C TYR A 4 1.93 -63.22 14.84
N PHE A 5 1.37 -64.03 13.93
CA PHE A 5 1.03 -63.76 12.51
C PHE A 5 2.05 -63.17 11.49
N VAL A 6 2.08 -63.83 10.34
CA VAL A 6 2.43 -63.27 9.03
C VAL A 6 1.16 -62.72 8.36
N MET A 7 1.21 -61.52 7.78
CA MET A 7 0.27 -61.01 6.76
C MET A 7 1.14 -60.32 5.70
N ILE A 8 1.29 -60.88 4.49
CA ILE A 8 0.37 -60.76 3.33
C ILE A 8 0.18 -59.30 2.92
N TYR A 9 0.74 -58.97 1.75
CA TYR A 9 0.62 -57.68 1.09
C TYR A 9 -0.81 -57.41 0.63
N ALA A 10 -1.29 -56.19 0.86
CA ALA A 10 -2.36 -55.57 0.08
C ALA A 10 -1.87 -54.19 -0.38
N ALA A 11 -1.66 -54.03 -1.68
CA ALA A 11 -1.28 -52.75 -2.26
C ALA A 11 -2.53 -51.85 -2.31
N VAL A 12 -2.59 -50.87 -1.42
CA VAL A 12 -3.60 -49.80 -1.48
C VAL A 12 -3.01 -48.64 -2.28
N PHE A 13 -3.55 -48.40 -3.47
CA PHE A 13 -3.36 -47.15 -4.19
C PHE A 13 -4.05 -46.01 -3.42
N LEU A 14 -3.33 -45.41 -2.47
CA LEU A 14 -3.66 -44.08 -1.99
C LEU A 14 -3.18 -43.09 -3.04
N GLY A 15 -4.13 -42.37 -3.64
CA GLY A 15 -3.84 -41.40 -4.69
C GLY A 15 -2.85 -40.35 -4.20
N LEU A 16 -1.89 -40.01 -5.05
CA LEU A 16 -1.09 -38.80 -4.90
C LEU A 16 -2.01 -37.61 -5.15
N ALA A 17 -2.74 -37.20 -4.11
CA ALA A 17 -3.19 -35.82 -4.00
C ALA A 17 -1.91 -35.00 -3.89
N GLY A 18 -1.47 -34.46 -5.03
CA GLY A 18 -0.47 -33.41 -5.03
C GLY A 18 -1.08 -32.25 -4.27
N CYS A 19 -0.61 -32.01 -3.05
CA CYS A 19 -0.68 -30.69 -2.48
C CYS A 19 0.20 -29.81 -3.38
N SER A 20 -0.41 -29.25 -4.43
CA SER A 20 0.05 -27.98 -4.93
C SER A 20 0.13 -27.07 -3.72
N PHE A 21 1.35 -26.69 -3.35
CA PHE A 21 1.55 -25.45 -2.63
C PHE A 21 1.27 -24.35 -3.66
N GLU A 22 -0.02 -24.16 -3.97
CA GLU A 22 -0.51 -22.88 -4.44
C GLU A 22 -0.04 -21.90 -3.35
N ALA A 23 0.94 -21.07 -3.71
CA ALA A 23 1.35 -20.00 -2.84
C ALA A 23 0.10 -19.19 -2.55
N GLU A 24 -0.33 -19.15 -1.30
CA GLU A 24 -1.46 -18.33 -0.93
C GLU A 24 -1.18 -16.90 -1.42
N PRO A 25 -2.19 -16.21 -1.98
CA PRO A 25 -2.02 -14.80 -2.32
C PRO A 25 -1.46 -14.08 -1.09
N PRO A 26 -0.58 -13.08 -1.26
CA PRO A 26 -0.08 -12.30 -0.13
C PRO A 26 -1.28 -11.88 0.72
N ALA A 27 -1.25 -12.20 2.02
CA ALA A 27 -2.41 -12.10 2.87
C ALA A 27 -3.06 -10.73 2.73
N ASP A 28 -4.39 -10.69 2.56
CA ASP A 28 -5.16 -9.45 2.61
C ASP A 28 -4.76 -8.71 3.89
N TRP A 29 -4.15 -7.53 3.72
CA TRP A 29 -3.60 -6.79 4.85
C TRP A 29 -4.72 -6.41 5.80
N SER A 30 -4.51 -6.67 7.08
CA SER A 30 -5.53 -6.45 8.09
C SER A 30 -5.83 -4.97 8.25
N GLN A 31 -7.02 -4.64 8.77
CA GLN A 31 -7.37 -3.24 9.05
C GLN A 31 -6.35 -2.59 10.01
N SER A 32 -5.81 -3.34 10.96
CA SER A 32 -4.73 -2.87 11.84
C SER A 32 -3.44 -2.50 11.09
N ASP A 33 -3.05 -3.24 10.06
CA ASP A 33 -1.85 -2.89 9.28
C ASP A 33 -2.07 -1.59 8.48
N ARG A 34 -3.29 -1.41 7.96
CA ARG A 34 -3.70 -0.21 7.21
C ARG A 34 -3.80 1.02 8.12
N GLU A 35 -4.19 0.83 9.38
CA GLU A 35 -4.15 1.86 10.43
C GLU A 35 -2.71 2.25 10.80
N SER A 36 -1.80 1.29 10.98
CA SER A 36 -0.38 1.57 11.29
C SER A 36 0.34 2.34 10.18
N VAL A 37 0.08 2.04 8.90
CA VAL A 37 0.59 2.82 7.76
C VAL A 37 0.17 4.29 7.84
N ILE A 38 -1.03 4.56 8.34
CA ILE A 38 -1.55 5.93 8.51
C ILE A 38 -0.97 6.59 9.75
N GLU A 39 -0.73 5.86 10.84
CA GLU A 39 0.02 6.38 12.00
C GLU A 39 1.44 6.80 11.60
N ALA A 40 2.14 5.97 10.82
CA ALA A 40 3.45 6.28 10.27
C ALA A 40 3.42 7.54 9.37
N ALA A 41 2.43 7.64 8.47
CA ALA A 41 2.25 8.82 7.63
C ALA A 41 1.92 10.08 8.46
N ALA A 42 1.09 9.96 9.50
CA ALA A 42 0.69 11.07 10.36
C ALA A 42 1.85 11.60 11.23
N ALA A 43 2.77 10.73 11.64
CA ALA A 43 3.97 11.11 12.39
C ALA A 43 4.91 12.07 11.61
N GLN A 44 4.78 12.11 10.28
CA GLN A 44 5.55 13.01 9.41
C GLN A 44 4.93 14.39 9.22
N ILE A 45 3.71 14.65 9.73
CA ILE A 45 3.05 15.96 9.62
C ILE A 45 3.90 17.02 10.34
N GLY A 46 4.29 18.06 9.59
CA GLY A 46 5.19 19.12 10.07
C GLY A 46 6.69 18.74 10.11
N ASN A 47 7.05 17.50 9.76
CA ASN A 47 8.43 16.99 9.68
C ASN A 47 8.89 16.68 8.24
N THR A 48 8.04 16.93 7.24
CA THR A 48 8.33 16.65 5.83
C THR A 48 8.59 17.91 5.03
N GLU A 49 9.67 17.91 4.24
CA GLU A 49 9.91 18.86 3.14
C GLU A 49 9.55 18.18 1.81
N TYR A 50 8.81 18.87 0.94
CA TYR A 50 8.46 18.32 -0.37
C TYR A 50 9.50 18.70 -1.42
N GLU A 51 10.11 17.71 -2.08
CA GLU A 51 10.90 17.91 -3.29
C GLU A 51 10.49 16.91 -4.38
N PHE A 52 10.29 17.41 -5.60
CA PHE A 52 9.84 16.57 -6.72
C PHE A 52 10.92 15.57 -7.15
N GLY A 53 10.65 14.29 -6.91
CA GLY A 53 11.55 13.18 -7.20
C GLY A 53 12.45 12.74 -6.04
N ALA A 54 12.30 13.31 -4.85
CA ALA A 54 13.06 12.95 -3.64
C ALA A 54 12.54 11.68 -2.95
N GLY A 55 13.06 11.38 -1.75
CA GLY A 55 12.74 10.18 -0.97
C GLY A 55 13.23 8.87 -1.61
N ARG A 56 14.26 8.94 -2.47
CA ARG A 56 14.81 7.83 -3.30
C ARG A 56 16.15 7.30 -2.77
N THR A 57 16.67 7.94 -1.74
CA THR A 57 17.85 7.56 -0.96
C THR A 57 17.48 7.53 0.52
N GLU A 58 18.28 6.85 1.34
CA GLU A 58 18.02 6.81 2.78
C GLU A 58 18.20 8.18 3.44
N ALA A 59 19.22 8.95 3.02
CA ALA A 59 19.49 10.28 3.58
C ALA A 59 18.31 11.25 3.40
N GLU A 60 17.71 11.31 2.20
CA GLU A 60 16.50 12.12 1.96
C GLU A 60 15.35 11.69 2.91
N ARG A 61 15.18 10.39 3.15
CA ARG A 61 14.12 9.85 4.02
C ARG A 61 14.38 10.10 5.50
N GLU A 62 15.65 10.02 5.94
CA GLU A 62 16.10 10.37 7.29
C GLU A 62 15.92 11.87 7.58
N GLU A 63 16.08 12.73 6.56
CA GLU A 63 15.86 14.19 6.63
C GLU A 63 14.40 14.61 6.41
N GLY A 64 13.48 13.67 6.10
CA GLY A 64 12.06 13.95 5.86
C GLY A 64 11.75 14.54 4.48
N ILE A 65 12.66 14.43 3.52
CA ILE A 65 12.53 15.02 2.18
C ILE A 65 11.90 13.99 1.23
N PHE A 66 10.68 14.28 0.76
CA PHE A 66 9.86 13.33 -0.02
C PHE A 66 9.19 13.95 -1.25
N ASP A 67 9.05 13.16 -2.31
CA ASP A 67 7.95 13.32 -3.27
C ASP A 67 6.70 12.54 -2.82
N CYS A 68 5.51 12.91 -3.32
CA CYS A 68 4.24 12.28 -2.94
C CYS A 68 4.21 10.75 -3.04
N SER A 69 4.84 10.16 -4.06
CA SER A 69 4.90 8.70 -4.25
C SER A 69 5.94 8.03 -3.35
N SER A 70 7.03 8.73 -3.04
CA SER A 70 8.07 8.27 -2.13
C SER A 70 7.63 8.31 -0.66
N PHE A 71 6.81 9.30 -0.29
CA PHE A 71 6.15 9.43 1.00
C PHE A 71 5.19 8.27 1.25
N VAL A 72 4.27 8.02 0.29
CA VAL A 72 3.38 6.85 0.30
C VAL A 72 4.21 5.57 0.41
N HIS A 73 5.28 5.41 -0.39
CA HIS A 73 6.12 4.22 -0.31
C HIS A 73 6.78 4.05 1.07
N TRP A 74 7.32 5.12 1.64
CA TRP A 74 7.98 5.09 2.94
C TRP A 74 7.02 4.72 4.08
N ALA A 75 5.79 5.25 4.07
CA ALA A 75 4.77 4.94 5.07
C ALA A 75 4.37 3.45 5.03
N PHE A 76 4.14 2.91 3.83
CA PHE A 76 3.89 1.49 3.62
C PHE A 76 5.10 0.60 3.99
N GLU A 77 6.34 1.07 3.77
CA GLU A 77 7.56 0.36 4.14
C GLU A 77 7.78 0.28 5.66
N GLN A 78 7.21 1.16 6.49
CA GLN A 78 7.29 1.06 7.96
C GLN A 78 6.65 -0.24 8.47
N GLU A 79 5.50 -0.60 7.90
CA GLU A 79 4.78 -1.85 8.18
C GLU A 79 5.30 -3.03 7.34
N GLY A 80 6.49 -2.89 6.74
CA GLY A 80 7.14 -3.92 5.93
C GLY A 80 6.54 -4.12 4.53
N MET A 81 5.52 -3.34 4.12
CA MET A 81 4.90 -3.47 2.81
C MET A 81 5.72 -2.72 1.73
N LYS A 82 6.45 -3.49 0.92
CA LYS A 82 7.24 -2.93 -0.19
C LYS A 82 6.40 -2.73 -1.44
N LEU A 83 6.19 -1.47 -1.82
CA LEU A 83 5.46 -1.13 -3.05
C LEU A 83 6.34 -1.24 -4.32
N GLY A 84 7.65 -1.39 -4.13
CA GLY A 84 8.62 -1.65 -5.20
C GLY A 84 10.04 -1.55 -4.66
N SER A 85 10.98 -1.09 -5.51
CA SER A 85 12.27 -0.61 -5.01
C SER A 85 12.16 0.87 -4.66
N MET A 86 12.87 1.31 -3.60
CA MET A 86 12.96 2.71 -3.15
C MET A 86 13.10 3.72 -4.31
N ARG A 87 13.93 3.40 -5.32
CA ARG A 87 14.16 4.26 -6.49
C ARG A 87 13.10 4.13 -7.60
N GLY A 88 12.40 3.00 -7.65
CA GLY A 88 11.48 2.64 -8.73
C GLY A 88 10.00 2.97 -8.47
N VAL A 89 9.61 3.21 -7.21
CA VAL A 89 8.21 3.60 -6.91
C VAL A 89 7.96 5.04 -7.34
N THR A 90 6.99 5.22 -8.22
CA THR A 90 6.49 6.51 -8.71
C THR A 90 4.96 6.49 -8.77
N THR A 91 4.32 7.66 -8.86
CA THR A 91 2.87 7.77 -9.09
C THR A 91 2.40 6.94 -10.30
N ASP A 92 3.20 6.90 -11.39
CA ASP A 92 2.90 6.11 -12.58
C ASP A 92 3.00 4.58 -12.36
N THR A 93 3.77 4.12 -11.37
CA THR A 93 3.77 2.70 -10.97
C THR A 93 2.62 2.39 -10.01
N LEU A 94 2.34 3.28 -9.05
CA LEU A 94 1.34 3.07 -8.01
C LEU A 94 -0.09 3.03 -8.58
N LYS A 95 -0.39 3.86 -9.59
CA LYS A 95 -1.70 3.90 -10.26
C LYS A 95 -2.09 2.62 -11.01
N HIS A 96 -1.18 1.66 -11.09
CA HIS A 96 -1.39 0.33 -11.69
C HIS A 96 -1.15 -0.82 -10.69
N LYS A 97 -0.83 -0.51 -9.42
CA LYS A 97 -0.57 -1.51 -8.38
C LYS A 97 -1.87 -1.86 -7.66
N GLY A 98 -2.01 -3.12 -7.26
CA GLY A 98 -3.18 -3.61 -6.54
C GLY A 98 -4.47 -3.60 -7.36
N GLU A 99 -5.60 -3.73 -6.68
CA GLU A 99 -6.94 -3.72 -7.28
C GLU A 99 -7.44 -2.29 -7.52
N ARG A 100 -8.27 -2.08 -8.56
CA ARG A 100 -9.00 -0.81 -8.74
C ARG A 100 -10.31 -0.87 -7.96
N ILE A 101 -10.48 0.05 -7.01
CA ILE A 101 -11.68 0.13 -6.17
C ILE A 101 -12.59 1.26 -6.68
N SER A 102 -13.90 1.12 -6.48
CA SER A 102 -14.87 2.21 -6.68
C SER A 102 -14.71 3.27 -5.59
N PRO A 103 -14.85 4.59 -5.85
CA PRO A 103 -14.85 5.59 -4.79
C PRO A 103 -15.85 5.30 -3.66
N GLU A 104 -17.01 4.71 -3.98
CA GLU A 104 -18.03 4.32 -2.99
C GLU A 104 -17.59 3.16 -2.06
N GLU A 105 -16.55 2.42 -2.43
CA GLU A 105 -16.03 1.24 -1.73
C GLU A 105 -14.63 1.48 -1.12
N MET A 106 -14.14 2.73 -1.16
CA MET A 106 -12.84 3.11 -0.63
C MET A 106 -12.76 2.93 0.90
N GLN A 107 -11.60 2.49 1.39
CA GLN A 107 -11.36 2.21 2.80
C GLN A 107 -10.04 2.82 3.25
N THR A 108 -9.97 3.29 4.50
CA THR A 108 -8.80 3.83 5.22
C THR A 108 -7.53 3.01 4.96
N GLY A 109 -6.62 3.50 4.11
CA GLY A 109 -5.40 2.81 3.64
C GLY A 109 -5.31 2.63 2.11
N ASP A 110 -6.38 2.92 1.36
CA ASP A 110 -6.35 2.88 -0.11
C ASP A 110 -5.58 4.08 -0.68
N LEU A 111 -4.92 3.88 -1.82
CA LEU A 111 -4.26 4.97 -2.54
C LEU A 111 -5.28 5.75 -3.37
N VAL A 112 -5.29 7.07 -3.20
CA VAL A 112 -6.11 8.01 -3.97
C VAL A 112 -5.23 8.86 -4.88
N PHE A 113 -5.68 9.11 -6.11
CA PHE A 113 -4.91 9.83 -7.13
C PHE A 113 -5.63 11.10 -7.61
N PHE A 114 -4.85 12.05 -8.11
CA PHE A 114 -5.32 13.39 -8.45
C PHE A 114 -4.73 13.90 -9.76
N ASP A 115 -5.53 14.62 -10.54
CA ASP A 115 -5.17 15.24 -11.81
C ASP A 115 -4.63 16.67 -11.56
N THR A 116 -3.40 16.77 -11.05
CA THR A 116 -2.73 18.04 -10.70
C THR A 116 -1.93 18.63 -11.87
N TYR A 117 -0.60 18.47 -11.92
CA TYR A 117 0.25 18.92 -13.03
C TYR A 117 0.16 18.02 -14.28
N LYS A 118 -0.45 16.84 -14.12
CA LYS A 118 -0.82 15.89 -15.17
C LYS A 118 -1.95 14.98 -14.65
N LYS A 119 -2.50 14.15 -15.54
CA LYS A 119 -3.37 13.03 -15.14
C LYS A 119 -2.61 12.03 -14.26
N ASP A 120 -3.20 11.63 -13.13
CA ASP A 120 -2.56 10.86 -12.07
C ASP A 120 -1.20 11.49 -11.68
N GLY A 121 -1.19 12.80 -11.43
CA GLY A 121 0.00 13.59 -11.09
C GLY A 121 0.42 13.45 -9.63
N HIS A 122 -0.55 13.35 -8.72
CA HIS A 122 -0.34 13.23 -7.28
C HIS A 122 -1.00 11.95 -6.75
N VAL A 123 -0.51 11.47 -5.60
CA VAL A 123 -1.02 10.31 -4.87
C VAL A 123 -0.93 10.55 -3.37
N GLY A 124 -1.90 10.03 -2.63
CA GLY A 124 -1.86 9.94 -1.17
C GLY A 124 -2.63 8.73 -0.66
N ILE A 125 -2.75 8.61 0.65
CA ILE A 125 -3.40 7.50 1.37
C ILE A 125 -4.73 8.01 1.92
N TYR A 126 -5.85 7.42 1.53
CA TYR A 126 -7.16 7.74 2.09
C TYR A 126 -7.21 7.35 3.56
N ILE A 127 -7.69 8.23 4.45
CA ILE A 127 -7.72 7.96 5.90
C ILE A 127 -9.13 7.70 6.45
N GLY A 128 -10.17 7.83 5.62
CA GLY A 128 -11.56 7.77 6.03
C GLY A 128 -12.21 9.16 5.99
N ASN A 129 -13.52 9.23 6.26
CA ASN A 129 -14.28 10.48 6.39
C ASN A 129 -14.16 11.48 5.22
N GLY A 130 -13.85 11.02 4.01
CA GLY A 130 -13.60 11.93 2.89
C GLY A 130 -12.27 12.68 2.98
N GLU A 131 -11.32 12.22 3.79
CA GLU A 131 -10.00 12.83 3.98
C GLU A 131 -8.87 11.91 3.49
N TYR A 132 -7.74 12.48 3.11
CA TYR A 132 -6.53 11.74 2.76
C TYR A 132 -5.27 12.40 3.34
N ILE A 133 -4.19 11.63 3.48
CA ILE A 133 -2.86 12.12 3.85
C ILE A 133 -1.88 11.94 2.69
N GLY A 134 -1.06 12.95 2.44
CA GLY A 134 -0.03 12.94 1.39
C GLY A 134 1.03 14.00 1.64
N ALA A 135 2.11 13.98 0.86
CA ALA A 135 3.13 15.03 0.86
C ALA A 135 2.86 16.01 -0.29
N GLN A 136 2.40 17.23 0.02
CA GLN A 136 2.10 18.30 -0.94
C GLN A 136 3.23 19.34 -1.01
N GLU A 137 3.38 19.99 -2.18
CA GLU A 137 4.43 20.98 -2.46
C GLU A 137 4.43 22.19 -1.51
N SER A 138 3.25 22.62 -1.04
CA SER A 138 3.08 23.80 -0.19
C SER A 138 3.25 23.55 1.31
N THR A 139 3.10 22.31 1.76
CA THR A 139 2.79 21.98 3.17
C THR A 139 3.59 20.79 3.71
N GLY A 140 4.35 20.08 2.86
CA GLY A 140 4.94 18.81 3.26
C GLY A 140 3.85 17.76 3.48
N ALA A 141 4.00 16.91 4.49
CA ALA A 141 2.97 15.94 4.85
C ALA A 141 1.79 16.63 5.56
N ALA A 142 0.60 16.55 4.99
CA ALA A 142 -0.64 17.06 5.60
C ALA A 142 -1.87 16.21 5.24
N VAL A 143 -2.90 16.33 6.10
CA VAL A 143 -4.24 15.82 5.87
C VAL A 143 -5.07 16.86 5.13
N GLU A 144 -5.80 16.42 4.11
CA GLU A 144 -6.56 17.26 3.18
C GLU A 144 -7.90 16.60 2.80
N SER A 145 -8.90 17.41 2.47
CA SER A 145 -10.26 16.94 2.15
C SER A 145 -10.43 16.56 0.67
N LEU A 146 -11.10 15.43 0.43
CA LEU A 146 -11.60 14.97 -0.87
C LEU A 146 -13.01 15.50 -1.18
N GLU A 147 -13.73 16.05 -0.19
CA GLU A 147 -15.09 16.57 -0.36
C GLU A 147 -15.12 18.09 -0.60
N GLU A 148 -14.16 18.83 -0.04
CA GLU A 148 -14.08 20.30 -0.15
C GLU A 148 -12.65 20.83 -0.43
N GLY A 149 -12.57 22.10 -0.84
CA GLY A 149 -11.30 22.78 -1.11
C GLY A 149 -10.69 22.49 -2.49
N TYR A 150 -9.36 22.58 -2.59
CA TYR A 150 -8.64 22.34 -3.84
C TYR A 150 -8.63 20.87 -4.21
N TRP A 151 -8.36 19.98 -3.24
CA TRP A 151 -8.14 18.56 -3.47
C TRP A 151 -9.38 17.82 -3.97
N SER A 152 -10.59 18.21 -3.53
CA SER A 152 -11.84 17.70 -4.12
C SER A 152 -12.01 18.05 -5.60
N SER A 153 -11.48 19.20 -6.05
CA SER A 153 -11.57 19.63 -7.46
C SER A 153 -10.58 18.92 -8.40
N VAL A 154 -9.56 18.26 -7.85
CA VAL A 154 -8.53 17.51 -8.62
C VAL A 154 -8.53 16.01 -8.33
N PHE A 155 -9.30 15.53 -7.34
CA PHE A 155 -9.50 14.11 -7.11
C PHE A 155 -10.17 13.48 -8.33
N ASN A 156 -9.55 12.44 -8.88
CA ASN A 156 -9.92 11.90 -10.20
C ASN A 156 -10.69 10.55 -10.14
N GLU A 157 -11.19 10.20 -8.95
CA GLU A 157 -11.91 8.94 -8.66
C GLU A 157 -11.11 7.65 -8.96
N HIS A 158 -9.80 7.76 -9.17
CA HIS A 158 -8.91 6.62 -9.26
C HIS A 158 -8.49 6.22 -7.85
N VAL A 159 -8.95 5.04 -7.41
CA VAL A 159 -8.60 4.45 -6.12
C VAL A 159 -7.91 3.10 -6.35
N ARG A 160 -6.87 2.81 -5.57
CA ARG A 160 -6.15 1.52 -5.56
C ARG A 160 -6.02 0.93 -4.16
N ARG A 161 -6.42 -0.32 -3.99
CA ARG A 161 -6.14 -1.11 -2.79
C ARG A 161 -4.97 -2.04 -3.05
N ILE A 162 -3.96 -2.00 -2.20
CA ILE A 162 -2.68 -2.72 -2.36
C ILE A 162 -2.74 -4.09 -1.72
#